data_AF-G0QI77-F1
#
_entry.id   AF-G0QI77-F1
#
_cell.length_a   1.000
_cell.length_b   1.000
_cell.length_c   1.000
_cell.angle_alpha   90.00
_cell.angle_beta   90.00
_cell.angle_gamma   90.00
#
_symmetry.space_group_name_H-M   'P 1'
#
loop_
_entity.id
_entity.type
_entity.pdbx_description
1 polymer ?
#
loop_
_entity_poly.entity_id
_entity_poly.type
_entity_poly.pdbx_seq_one_letter_code
_entity_poly.pdbx_strand_id
1 'polypeptide(L)'
;MGLRIGAHVSISGGVKKAVERQKEETGNCGQIFAGSPRTWKVSEYEEQQGQEFKHEREREGQNPYVIHSTYLVNLATPKDDLFKKSLECLQSELEAAQKLGVEYVVFHPGAHTGSGRETGIEKIAEGIDRLDIPQDVTCCWRIPQAKEPL
;
A
#
# COMPACT_ATOMS: atom_id res chain seq x y z
N MET A 1 -10.68 -18.22 -14.53
CA MET A 1 -9.58 -17.48 -13.85
C MET A 1 -8.76 -18.49 -13.06
N GLY A 2 -7.42 -18.46 -13.21
CA GLY A 2 -6.51 -19.32 -12.44
C GLY A 2 -6.22 -18.74 -11.05
N LEU A 3 -5.66 -19.56 -10.18
CA LEU A 3 -5.25 -19.16 -8.83
C LEU A 3 -4.14 -18.11 -8.89
N ARG A 4 -4.27 -17.04 -8.10
CA ARG A 4 -3.26 -15.98 -7.96
C ARG A 4 -2.44 -16.21 -6.70
N ILE A 5 -1.16 -16.52 -6.85
CA ILE A 5 -0.21 -16.76 -5.77
C ILE A 5 1.05 -15.96 -6.04
N GLY A 6 1.58 -15.33 -5.00
CA GLY A 6 2.87 -14.67 -5.03
C GLY A 6 3.30 -14.25 -3.64
N ALA A 7 4.46 -13.63 -3.55
CA ALA A 7 5.04 -13.18 -2.29
C ALA A 7 4.91 -11.66 -2.05
N HIS A 8 5.35 -11.21 -0.88
CA HIS A 8 5.78 -9.81 -0.73
C HIS A 8 7.25 -9.71 -1.14
N VAL A 9 7.57 -8.93 -2.17
CA VAL A 9 8.94 -8.79 -2.69
C VAL A 9 9.46 -7.35 -2.56
N SER A 10 10.78 -7.21 -2.59
CA SER A 10 11.44 -5.91 -2.52
C SER A 10 11.41 -5.18 -3.87
N ILE A 11 11.39 -3.84 -3.83
CA ILE A 11 11.62 -2.95 -4.99
C ILE A 11 13.03 -2.34 -5.00
N SER A 12 13.93 -2.80 -4.13
CA SER A 12 15.31 -2.30 -4.10
C SER A 12 15.99 -2.47 -5.47
N GLY A 13 16.65 -1.42 -5.96
CA GLY A 13 17.19 -1.37 -7.32
C GLY A 13 16.16 -1.02 -8.41
N GLY A 14 14.95 -0.59 -8.03
CA GLY A 14 13.88 -0.13 -8.93
C GLY A 14 12.66 -1.06 -8.93
N VAL A 15 11.47 -0.50 -9.14
CA VAL A 15 10.19 -1.21 -9.05
C VAL A 15 10.10 -2.41 -9.99
N LYS A 16 10.70 -2.34 -11.19
CA LYS A 16 10.71 -3.45 -12.15
C LYS A 16 11.36 -4.73 -11.61
N LYS A 17 12.29 -4.60 -10.66
CA LYS A 17 12.92 -5.76 -10.00
C LYS A 17 11.91 -6.59 -9.21
N ALA A 18 10.74 -6.04 -8.87
CA ALA A 18 9.67 -6.82 -8.25
C ALA A 18 9.10 -7.90 -9.19
N VAL A 19 9.14 -7.69 -10.51
CA VAL A 19 8.68 -8.70 -11.50
C VAL A 19 9.64 -9.87 -11.55
N GLU A 20 10.94 -9.57 -11.66
CA GLU A 20 12.02 -10.57 -11.61
C GLU A 20 11.95 -11.39 -10.32
N ARG A 21 11.83 -10.72 -9.17
CA ARG A 21 11.74 -11.37 -7.86
C ARG A 21 10.49 -12.22 -7.70
N GLN A 22 9.33 -11.79 -8.22
CA GLN A 22 8.15 -12.67 -8.18
C GLN A 22 8.34 -13.92 -9.02
N LYS A 23 9.05 -13.82 -10.15
CA LYS A 23 9.35 -14.98 -10.97
C LYS A 23 10.24 -15.98 -10.23
N GLU A 24 11.22 -15.50 -9.48
CA GLU A 24 12.06 -16.32 -8.60
C GLU A 24 11.22 -17.05 -7.53
N GLU A 25 10.18 -16.40 -7.01
CA GLU A 25 9.21 -16.97 -6.07
C GLU A 25 8.13 -17.84 -6.76
N THR A 26 8.24 -18.08 -8.06
CA THR A 26 7.24 -18.79 -8.89
C THR A 26 5.83 -18.15 -8.85
N GLY A 27 5.76 -16.87 -8.50
CA GLY A 27 4.53 -16.10 -8.33
C GLY A 27 3.97 -15.54 -9.65
N ASN A 28 2.65 -15.38 -9.68
CA ASN A 28 1.88 -14.80 -10.79
C ASN A 28 1.06 -13.56 -10.38
N CYS A 29 1.33 -13.03 -9.19
CA CYS A 29 0.87 -11.76 -8.62
C CYS A 29 1.90 -11.30 -7.58
N GLY A 30 1.79 -10.10 -7.00
CA GLY A 30 2.76 -9.69 -5.99
C GLY A 30 2.32 -8.57 -5.06
N GLN A 31 3.02 -8.46 -3.94
CA GLN A 31 2.89 -7.33 -3.02
C GLN A 31 4.25 -6.61 -2.87
N ILE A 32 4.22 -5.29 -2.82
CA ILE A 32 5.40 -4.42 -2.68
C ILE A 32 5.14 -3.30 -1.68
N PHE A 33 6.19 -2.68 -1.17
CA PHE A 33 6.07 -1.33 -0.58
C PHE A 33 6.28 -0.29 -1.68
N ALA A 34 5.61 0.86 -1.59
CA ALA A 34 5.86 1.99 -2.48
C ALA A 34 7.13 2.78 -2.11
N GLY A 35 7.80 2.43 -1.01
CA GLY A 35 9.02 3.03 -0.49
C GLY A 35 9.64 2.14 0.60
N SER A 36 10.47 2.71 1.46
CA SER A 36 10.97 1.97 2.63
C SER A 36 9.84 1.81 3.66
N PRO A 37 9.54 0.59 4.15
CA PRO A 37 8.51 0.39 5.18
C PRO A 37 8.89 0.93 6.57
N ARG A 38 10.07 1.55 6.68
CA ARG A 38 10.62 2.11 7.91
C ARG A 38 10.59 3.64 7.93
N THR A 39 10.14 4.27 6.85
CA THR A 39 10.09 5.73 6.72
C THR A 39 8.71 6.16 6.22
N TRP A 40 8.46 7.47 6.32
CA TRP A 40 7.27 8.13 5.76
C TRP A 40 7.43 8.47 4.28
N LYS A 41 8.64 8.26 3.72
CA LYS A 41 8.97 8.66 2.36
C LYS A 41 8.58 7.55 1.38
N VAL A 42 7.65 7.87 0.50
CA VAL A 42 7.35 7.10 -0.71
C VAL A 42 8.45 7.36 -1.74
N SER A 43 8.84 6.33 -2.51
CA SER A 43 9.78 6.52 -3.61
C SER A 43 9.19 7.43 -4.68
N GLU A 44 10.04 8.22 -5.32
CA GLU A 44 9.63 9.03 -6.46
C GLU A 44 9.55 8.12 -7.69
N TYR A 45 8.37 8.09 -8.32
CA TYR A 45 8.13 7.33 -9.55
C TYR A 45 7.87 8.28 -10.71
N GLU A 46 8.64 8.10 -11.78
CA GLU A 46 8.38 8.72 -13.07
C GLU A 46 7.36 7.90 -13.86
N GLU A 47 6.61 8.57 -14.73
CA GLU A 47 5.61 7.95 -15.59
C GLU A 47 6.19 6.79 -16.42
N GLN A 48 7.42 6.96 -16.93
CA GLN A 48 8.12 5.93 -17.69
C GLN A 48 8.38 4.67 -16.85
N GLN A 49 8.74 4.81 -15.57
CA GLN A 49 8.97 3.66 -14.70
C GLN A 49 7.68 2.87 -14.45
N GLY A 50 6.54 3.56 -14.36
CA GLY A 50 5.23 2.93 -14.27
C GLY A 50 4.86 2.16 -15.54
N GLN A 51 5.09 2.76 -16.71
CA GLN A 51 4.85 2.11 -18.00
C GLN A 51 5.73 0.87 -18.19
N GLU A 52 7.02 0.96 -17.85
CA GLU A 52 7.94 -0.19 -17.90
C GLU A 52 7.49 -1.29 -16.94
N PHE A 53 7.14 -0.95 -15.70
CA PHE A 53 6.66 -1.92 -14.72
C PHE A 53 5.38 -2.63 -15.19
N LYS A 54 4.42 -1.86 -15.72
CA LYS A 54 3.19 -2.39 -16.30
C LYS A 54 3.44 -3.32 -17.48
N HIS A 55 4.33 -2.93 -18.40
CA HIS A 55 4.70 -3.75 -19.54
C HIS A 55 5.32 -5.09 -19.13
N GLU A 56 6.28 -5.06 -18.19
CA GLU A 56 6.98 -6.25 -17.72
C GLU A 56 6.03 -7.21 -16.99
N ARG A 57 5.14 -6.69 -16.11
CA ARG A 57 4.17 -7.54 -15.40
C ARG A 57 3.14 -8.16 -16.35
N GLU A 58 2.72 -7.45 -17.40
CA GLU A 58 1.85 -8.00 -18.45
C GLU A 58 2.56 -9.10 -19.26
N ARG A 59 3.81 -8.87 -19.67
CA ARG A 59 4.62 -9.84 -20.43
C ARG A 59 4.82 -11.14 -19.66
N GLU A 60 5.07 -11.07 -18.36
CA GLU A 60 5.28 -12.25 -17.51
C GLU A 60 3.97 -12.82 -16.93
N GLY A 61 2.81 -12.22 -17.26
CA GLY A 61 1.50 -12.65 -16.75
C GLY A 61 1.30 -12.45 -15.25
N GLN A 62 2.07 -11.55 -14.62
CA GLN A 62 2.05 -11.27 -13.19
C GLN A 62 1.06 -10.17 -12.84
N ASN A 63 -0.16 -10.55 -12.44
CA ASN A 63 -1.23 -9.63 -12.07
C ASN A 63 -2.15 -10.30 -11.03
N PRO A 64 -2.70 -9.56 -10.04
CA PRO A 64 -2.48 -8.15 -9.77
C PRO A 64 -1.19 -7.88 -8.99
N TYR A 65 -0.83 -6.61 -8.85
CA TYR A 65 0.08 -6.17 -7.79
C TYR A 65 -0.69 -5.41 -6.70
N VAL A 66 -0.12 -5.38 -5.49
CA VAL A 66 -0.66 -4.66 -4.34
C VAL A 66 0.46 -3.85 -3.69
N ILE A 67 0.21 -2.59 -3.39
CA ILE A 67 1.08 -1.79 -2.51
C ILE A 67 0.62 -2.02 -1.08
N HIS A 68 1.52 -2.47 -0.22
CA HIS A 68 1.31 -2.44 1.22
C HIS A 68 1.78 -1.09 1.76
N SER A 69 0.91 -0.40 2.50
CA SER A 69 1.24 0.84 3.16
C SER A 69 2.32 0.63 4.22
N THR A 70 3.19 1.62 4.44
CA THR A 70 4.19 1.56 5.50
C THR A 70 3.58 1.27 6.87
N TYR A 71 4.30 0.53 7.72
CA TYR A 71 3.81 0.16 9.06
C TYR A 71 3.67 1.35 10.02
N LEU A 72 4.11 2.54 9.60
CA LEU A 72 4.02 3.77 10.37
C LEU A 72 2.62 4.41 10.30
N VAL A 73 1.85 4.16 9.23
CA VAL A 73 0.50 4.71 9.06
C VAL A 73 -0.40 4.21 10.19
N ASN A 74 -1.03 5.15 10.88
CA ASN A 74 -2.02 4.90 11.93
C ASN A 74 -3.12 5.96 11.84
N LEU A 75 -4.23 5.65 11.17
CA LEU A 75 -5.38 6.55 11.08
C LEU A 75 -6.25 6.52 12.35
N ALA A 76 -6.08 5.53 13.23
CA ALA A 76 -6.79 5.46 14.51
C ALA A 76 -6.15 6.28 15.65
N THR A 77 -5.00 6.91 15.39
CA THR A 77 -4.24 7.64 16.42
C THR A 77 -5.03 8.85 16.95
N PRO A 78 -5.02 9.11 18.26
CA PRO A 78 -5.56 10.35 18.83
C PRO A 78 -4.59 11.54 18.70
N LYS A 79 -3.36 11.31 18.22
CA LYS A 79 -2.34 12.36 18.06
C LYS A 79 -2.43 13.00 16.68
N ASP A 80 -2.78 14.27 16.62
CA ASP A 80 -3.02 15.00 15.36
C ASP A 80 -1.80 15.02 14.43
N ASP A 81 -0.58 15.12 14.98
CA ASP A 81 0.65 15.13 14.19
C ASP A 81 0.90 13.78 13.49
N LEU A 82 0.66 12.67 14.20
CA LEU A 82 0.76 11.33 13.65
C LEU A 82 -0.36 11.04 12.66
N PHE A 83 -1.58 11.52 12.94
CA PHE A 83 -2.72 11.39 12.04
C PHE A 83 -2.44 12.09 10.71
N LYS A 84 -1.96 13.34 10.75
CA LYS A 84 -1.60 14.11 9.56
C LYS A 84 -0.51 13.41 8.74
N LYS A 85 0.57 12.94 9.38
CA LYS A 85 1.65 12.19 8.69
C LYS A 85 1.14 10.90 8.07
N SER A 86 0.24 10.21 8.75
CA SER A 86 -0.37 8.96 8.26
C SER A 86 -1.21 9.23 7.01
N LEU A 87 -2.02 10.30 7.02
CA LEU A 87 -2.83 10.71 5.89
C LEU A 87 -1.97 11.11 4.69
N GLU A 88 -0.96 11.97 4.89
CA GLU A 88 -0.06 12.43 3.82
C GLU A 88 0.72 11.27 3.19
N CYS A 89 1.19 10.33 4.02
CA CYS A 89 1.92 9.17 3.54
C CYS A 89 1.02 8.21 2.75
N LEU A 90 -0.17 7.89 3.26
CA LEU A 90 -1.12 7.02 2.58
C LEU A 90 -1.61 7.64 1.26
N GLN A 91 -1.85 8.96 1.22
CA GLN A 91 -2.16 9.69 0.00
C GLN A 91 -1.03 9.55 -1.04
N SER A 92 0.22 9.74 -0.61
CA SER A 92 1.39 9.57 -1.50
C SER A 92 1.52 8.13 -2.03
N GLU A 93 1.14 7.13 -1.24
CA GLU A 93 1.14 5.72 -1.66
C GLU A 93 0.02 5.43 -2.67
N LEU A 94 -1.16 6.05 -2.53
CA LEU A 94 -2.25 5.98 -3.52
C LEU A 94 -1.83 6.62 -4.86
N GLU A 95 -1.18 7.79 -4.82
CA GLU A 95 -0.65 8.44 -6.00
C GLU A 95 0.45 7.60 -6.69
N ALA A 96 1.32 6.98 -5.89
CA ALA A 96 2.32 6.04 -6.41
C ALA A 96 1.67 4.82 -7.06
N ALA A 97 0.57 4.30 -6.47
CA ALA A 97 -0.20 3.20 -7.04
C ALA A 97 -0.73 3.56 -8.43
N GLN A 98 -1.33 4.75 -8.58
CA GLN A 98 -1.80 5.24 -9.89
C GLN A 98 -0.65 5.32 -10.90
N LYS A 99 0.47 5.95 -10.55
CA LYS A 99 1.64 6.08 -11.45
C LYS A 99 2.21 4.74 -11.88
N LEU A 100 2.23 3.76 -10.97
CA LEU A 100 2.73 2.42 -11.25
C LEU A 100 1.71 1.51 -11.94
N GLY A 101 0.45 1.96 -12.11
CA GLY A 101 -0.65 1.12 -12.56
C GLY A 101 -0.92 -0.06 -11.62
N VAL A 102 -0.73 0.14 -10.31
CA VAL A 102 -1.06 -0.84 -9.26
C VAL A 102 -2.46 -0.57 -8.74
N GLU A 103 -3.29 -1.61 -8.76
CA GLU A 103 -4.74 -1.50 -8.59
C GLU A 103 -5.19 -1.44 -7.13
N TYR A 104 -4.32 -1.83 -6.19
CA TYR A 104 -4.68 -1.98 -4.79
C TYR A 104 -3.61 -1.38 -3.88
N VAL A 105 -4.05 -0.58 -2.90
CA VAL A 105 -3.23 -0.16 -1.75
C VAL A 105 -3.85 -0.74 -0.50
N VAL A 106 -3.13 -1.62 0.20
CA VAL A 106 -3.58 -2.19 1.47
C VAL A 106 -2.93 -1.46 2.63
N PHE A 107 -3.72 -1.04 3.62
CA PHE A 107 -3.22 -0.38 4.82
C PHE A 107 -3.79 -1.00 6.09
N HIS A 108 -3.04 -0.87 7.18
CA HIS A 108 -3.57 -1.15 8.50
C HIS A 108 -4.30 0.11 9.01
N PRO A 109 -5.56 0.00 9.48
CA PRO A 109 -6.30 1.16 10.01
C PRO A 109 -5.58 1.83 11.18
N GLY A 110 -4.85 1.02 11.95
CA GLY A 110 -4.00 1.46 13.03
C GLY A 110 -4.52 1.03 14.40
N ALA A 111 -4.07 1.72 15.44
CA ALA A 111 -4.40 1.44 16.83
C ALA A 111 -4.76 2.73 17.57
N HIS A 112 -5.83 2.67 18.37
CA HIS A 112 -6.35 3.80 19.14
C HIS A 112 -5.47 4.18 20.35
N THR A 113 -4.52 3.32 20.74
CA THR A 113 -3.54 3.61 21.81
C THR A 113 -4.17 4.11 23.12
N GLY A 114 -5.32 3.55 23.49
CA GLY A 114 -6.06 3.90 24.71
C GLY A 114 -7.16 4.96 24.56
N SER A 115 -7.40 5.53 23.37
CA SER A 115 -8.52 6.49 23.16
C SER A 115 -9.91 5.87 22.98
N GLY A 116 -10.00 4.53 23.03
CA GLY A 116 -11.24 3.76 22.80
C GLY A 116 -11.41 3.30 21.36
N ARG A 117 -12.09 2.17 21.18
CA ARG A 117 -12.37 1.55 19.88
C ARG A 117 -13.19 2.47 18.99
N GLU A 118 -14.27 3.02 19.54
CA GLU A 118 -15.23 3.86 18.85
C GLU A 118 -14.56 5.11 18.28
N THR A 119 -13.80 5.83 19.13
CA THR A 119 -12.97 6.97 18.72
C THR A 119 -11.99 6.60 17.62
N GLY A 120 -11.36 5.42 17.71
CA GLY A 120 -10.45 4.92 16.69
C GLY A 120 -11.14 4.70 15.33
N ILE A 121 -12.34 4.10 15.34
CA ILE A 121 -13.14 3.89 14.12
C ILE A 121 -13.54 5.23 13.50
N GLU A 122 -13.99 6.19 14.30
CA GLU A 122 -14.35 7.54 13.82
C GLU A 122 -13.16 8.24 13.17
N LYS A 123 -11.96 8.15 13.78
CA LYS A 123 -10.74 8.69 13.23
C LYS A 123 -10.32 8.02 11.92
N ILE A 124 -10.47 6.70 11.81
CA ILE A 124 -10.21 5.98 10.56
C ILE A 124 -11.16 6.44 9.46
N ALA A 125 -12.46 6.55 9.76
CA ALA A 125 -13.45 7.05 8.80
C ALA A 125 -13.12 8.48 8.35
N GLU A 126 -12.80 9.38 9.29
CA GLU A 126 -12.32 10.74 9.02
C GLU A 126 -11.10 10.73 8.09
N GLY A 127 -10.16 9.81 8.31
CA GLY A 127 -8.97 9.66 7.48
C GLY A 127 -9.30 9.21 6.06
N ILE A 128 -10.14 8.18 5.92
CA ILE A 128 -10.55 7.64 4.61
C ILE A 128 -11.32 8.69 3.81
N ASP A 129 -12.25 9.40 4.43
CA ASP A 129 -13.06 10.47 3.78
C ASP A 129 -12.20 11.63 3.26
N ARG A 130 -10.99 11.80 3.80
CA ARG A 130 -10.03 12.84 3.38
C ARG A 130 -9.06 12.40 2.30
N LEU A 131 -9.00 11.11 1.98
CA LEU A 131 -8.14 10.62 0.91
C LEU A 131 -8.78 10.94 -0.44
N ASP A 132 -7.97 11.47 -1.34
CA ASP A 132 -8.32 11.54 -2.76
C ASP A 132 -7.86 10.24 -3.42
N ILE A 133 -8.76 9.26 -3.46
CA ILE A 133 -8.47 7.92 -3.97
C ILE A 133 -8.57 7.95 -5.50
N PRO A 134 -7.48 7.67 -6.25
CA PRO A 134 -7.53 7.60 -7.70
C PRO A 134 -8.57 6.62 -8.22
N GLN A 135 -9.24 6.95 -9.32
CA GLN A 135 -10.34 6.17 -9.88
C GLN A 135 -10.00 4.69 -10.14
N ASP A 136 -8.77 4.42 -10.57
CA ASP A 136 -8.30 3.07 -10.93
C ASP A 136 -7.57 2.36 -9.76
N VAL A 137 -7.61 2.94 -8.56
CA VAL A 137 -6.96 2.40 -7.35
C VAL A 137 -8.01 2.12 -6.29
N THR A 138 -7.95 0.92 -5.70
CA THR A 138 -8.77 0.56 -4.55
C THR A 138 -7.94 0.65 -3.26
N CYS A 139 -8.40 1.46 -2.31
CA CYS A 139 -7.84 1.51 -0.95
C CYS A 139 -8.47 0.41 -0.09
N CYS A 140 -7.66 -0.56 0.34
CA CYS A 140 -8.06 -1.78 1.01
C CYS A 140 -7.72 -1.73 2.50
N TRP A 141 -8.74 -1.79 3.35
CA TRP A 141 -8.58 -2.00 4.78
C TRP A 141 -8.07 -3.42 5.06
N ARG A 142 -6.93 -3.56 5.75
CA ARG A 142 -6.46 -4.85 6.27
C ARG A 142 -6.94 -5.09 7.70
N ILE A 143 -7.67 -6.19 7.90
CA ILE A 143 -8.08 -6.63 9.24
C ILE A 143 -6.81 -6.91 10.07
N PRO A 144 -6.59 -6.21 11.20
CA PRO A 144 -5.38 -6.41 11.99
C PRO A 144 -5.39 -7.79 12.65
N GLN A 145 -4.20 -8.41 12.74
CA GLN A 145 -3.99 -9.73 13.37
C GLN A 145 -3.64 -9.61 14.87
N ALA A 146 -3.89 -8.46 15.50
CA ALA A 146 -3.50 -8.20 16.89
C ALA A 146 -4.41 -8.93 17.89
N LYS A 147 -4.00 -9.02 19.17
CA LYS A 147 -4.81 -9.57 20.27
C LYS A 147 -5.94 -8.65 20.71
N GLU A 148 -5.78 -7.35 20.46
CA GLU A 148 -6.83 -6.32 20.51
C GLU A 148 -6.73 -5.51 19.21
N PRO A 149 -7.08 -6.10 18.06
CA PRO A 149 -7.39 -5.28 16.90
C PRO A 149 -8.66 -4.51 17.25
N LEU A 150 -8.86 -3.35 16.61
CA LEU A 150 -10.11 -2.59 16.67
C LEU A 150 -11.29 -3.42 17.19
#